data_AF-A0A526XMP0-F1
#
_entry.id   AF-A0A526XMP0-F1
#
_cell.length_a   1.000
_cell.length_b   1.000
_cell.length_c   1.000
_cell.angle_alpha   90.00
_cell.angle_beta   90.00
_cell.angle_gamma   90.00
#
_symmetry.space_group_name_H-M   'P 1'
#
loop_
_entity.id
_entity.type
_entity.pdbx_description
1 polymer ?
#
loop_
_entity_poly.entity_id
_entity_poly.type
_entity_poly.pdbx_seq_one_letter_code
_entity_poly.pdbx_strand_id
1 'polypeptide(L)' 'RQVVFEDCKVPGENLLSDEGAGFGIAMAGLDGGRLNIAACSLGGAQSALDKALSYTAERKAFGAKINQFQA' A
#
# COMPACT_ATOMS: atom_id res chain seq x y z
N ARG A 1 11.21 -10.33 9.30
CA ARG A 1 11.91 -11.64 9.33
C ARG A 1 12.45 -11.91 7.93
N GLN A 2 13.69 -12.35 7.80
CA GLN A 2 14.32 -12.60 6.50
C GLN A 2 14.11 -14.07 6.08
N VAL A 3 14.04 -14.31 4.78
CA VAL A 3 14.07 -15.65 4.18
C VAL A 3 15.48 -15.92 3.66
N VAL A 4 16.07 -17.06 4.01
CA VAL A 4 17.43 -17.48 3.62
C VAL A 4 17.33 -18.81 2.89
N PHE A 5 18.03 -18.93 1.75
CA PHE A 5 18.16 -20.17 0.99
C PHE A 5 19.63 -20.60 0.99
N GLU A 6 19.95 -21.66 1.73
CA GLU A 6 21.28 -22.27 1.80
C GLU A 6 21.12 -23.78 1.58
N ASP A 7 21.80 -24.34 0.57
CA ASP A 7 21.67 -25.74 0.12
C ASP A 7 20.22 -26.24 -0.03
N CYS A 8 19.31 -25.34 -0.41
CA CYS A 8 17.89 -25.64 -0.59
C CYS A 8 17.65 -26.36 -1.92
N LYS A 9 17.60 -27.70 -1.89
CA LYS A 9 17.24 -28.51 -3.06
C LYS A 9 15.76 -28.33 -3.39
N VAL A 10 15.46 -27.90 -4.62
CA VAL A 10 14.11 -27.73 -5.14
C VAL A 10 13.88 -28.74 -6.26
N PRO A 11 12.84 -29.58 -6.20
CA PRO A 11 12.51 -30.51 -7.28
C PRO A 11 12.16 -29.79 -8.59
N GLY A 12 12.46 -30.41 -9.75
CA GLY A 12 12.20 -29.80 -11.06
C GLY A 12 10.72 -29.56 -11.32
N GLU A 13 9.85 -30.39 -10.75
CA GLU A 13 8.40 -30.24 -10.82
C GLU A 13 7.86 -29.00 -10.08
N ASN A 14 8.68 -28.35 -9.25
CA ASN A 14 8.32 -27.08 -8.60
C ASN A 14 8.66 -25.85 -9.44
N LEU A 15 9.23 -26.02 -10.64
CA LEU A 15 9.47 -24.91 -11.56
C LEU A 15 8.13 -24.27 -11.94
N LEU A 16 8.03 -22.95 -11.73
CA LEU A 16 6.86 -22.20 -12.14
C LEU A 16 7.03 -21.79 -13.60
N SER A 17 6.19 -22.35 -14.48
CA SER A 17 6.27 -22.16 -15.93
C SER A 17 7.57 -22.74 -16.54
N ASP A 18 8.06 -22.13 -17.61
CA ASP A 18 9.24 -22.60 -18.34
C ASP A 18 10.53 -21.95 -17.81
N GLU A 19 11.67 -22.59 -18.03
CA GLU A 19 12.98 -22.04 -17.67
C GLU A 19 13.21 -20.69 -18.37
N GLY A 20 13.60 -19.68 -17.60
CA GLY A 20 13.79 -18.30 -18.09
C GLY A 20 12.53 -17.41 -18.06
N ALA A 21 11.34 -17.95 -17.78
CA ALA A 21 10.09 -17.16 -17.73
C ALA A 21 9.95 -16.28 -16.47
N GLY A 22 10.86 -16.40 -15.50
CA GLY A 22 10.72 -15.80 -14.17
C GLY A 22 10.55 -14.27 -14.14
N PHE A 23 11.21 -13.54 -15.04
CA PHE A 23 11.09 -12.07 -15.10
C PHE A 23 9.67 -11.63 -15.46
N GLY A 24 9.05 -12.29 -16.44
CA GLY A 24 7.67 -11.99 -16.87
C GLY A 24 6.67 -12.25 -15.75
N ILE A 25 6.83 -13.37 -15.04
CA ILE A 25 5.99 -13.73 -13.88
C ILE A 25 6.14 -12.66 -12.77
N ALA A 26 7.38 -12.26 -12.47
CA ALA A 26 7.65 -11.26 -11.44
C ALA A 26 7.03 -9.89 -11.80
N MET A 27 7.16 -9.46 -13.05
CA MET A 27 6.57 -8.18 -13.49
C MET A 27 5.04 -8.22 -13.50
N ALA A 28 4.42 -9.32 -13.94
CA ALA A 28 2.97 -9.48 -13.90
C ALA A 28 2.42 -9.37 -12.46
N GLY A 29 3.11 -10.00 -11.49
CA GLY A 29 2.77 -9.86 -10.07
C GLY A 29 2.96 -8.44 -9.55
N LEU A 30 4.06 -7.77 -9.93
CA LEU A 30 4.36 -6.40 -9.52
C LEU A 30 3.33 -5.39 -10.08
N ASP A 31 2.94 -5.53 -11.34
CA ASP A 31 2.00 -4.62 -11.98
C ASP A 31 0.59 -4.72 -11.36
N GLY A 32 0.13 -5.94 -11.06
CA GLY A 32 -1.09 -6.13 -10.27
C GLY A 32 -0.99 -5.54 -8.86
N GLY A 33 0.15 -5.72 -8.20
CA GLY A 33 0.41 -5.17 -6.87
C GLY A 33 0.39 -3.63 -6.81
N ARG A 34 0.91 -2.97 -7.85
CA ARG A 34 0.93 -1.49 -7.94
C ARG A 34 -0.47 -0.88 -7.89
N LEU A 35 -1.42 -1.47 -8.61
CA LEU A 35 -2.81 -1.00 -8.61
C LEU A 35 -3.44 -1.13 -7.22
N ASN A 36 -3.18 -2.24 -6.52
CA ASN A 36 -3.69 -2.47 -5.18
C ASN A 36 -3.15 -1.42 -4.19
N ILE A 37 -1.83 -1.14 -4.22
CA ILE A 37 -1.21 -0.11 -3.38
C ILE A 37 -1.84 1.26 -3.64
N ALA A 38 -2.05 1.63 -4.90
CA ALA A 38 -2.68 2.90 -5.25
C ALA A 38 -4.10 3.01 -4.70
N ALA A 39 -4.92 1.97 -4.87
CA ALA A 39 -6.29 1.93 -4.37
C ALA A 39 -6.36 2.06 -2.84
N CYS A 40 -5.57 1.27 -2.11
CA CYS A 40 -5.50 1.34 -0.65
C CYS A 40 -5.00 2.70 -0.16
N SER A 41 -3.99 3.26 -0.82
CA SER A 41 -3.43 4.57 -0.45
C SER A 41 -4.44 5.69 -0.64
N LEU A 42 -5.19 5.68 -1.75
CA LEU A 42 -6.23 6.67 -2.03
C LEU A 42 -7.37 6.59 -1.01
N GLY A 43 -7.86 5.38 -0.72
CA GLY A 43 -8.90 5.19 0.30
C GLY A 43 -8.45 5.61 1.70
N GLY A 44 -7.20 5.30 2.06
CA GLY A 44 -6.58 5.75 3.30
C GLY A 44 -6.47 7.27 3.39
N ALA A 45 -6.02 7.93 2.32
CA ALA A 45 -5.93 9.38 2.23
C ALA A 45 -7.30 10.06 2.37
N GLN A 46 -8.33 9.54 1.69
CA GLN A 46 -9.70 10.06 1.82
C GLN A 46 -10.21 9.91 3.26
N SER A 47 -10.04 8.74 3.89
CA SER A 47 -10.48 8.53 5.27
C SER A 47 -9.76 9.46 6.25
N ALA A 48 -8.46 9.70 6.05
CA ALA A 48 -7.69 10.63 6.86
C ALA A 48 -8.19 12.07 6.69
N LEU A 49 -8.47 12.48 5.45
CA LEU A 49 -9.01 13.81 5.14
C LEU A 49 -10.40 14.01 5.76
N ASP A 50 -11.32 13.05 5.61
CA ASP A 50 -12.67 13.14 6.16
C ASP A 50 -12.64 13.30 7.68
N LYS A 51 -11.79 12.53 8.37
CA LYS A 51 -11.59 12.64 9.82
C LYS A 51 -11.01 14.00 10.22
N ALA A 52 -10.03 14.51 9.47
CA ALA A 52 -9.44 15.81 9.72
C ALA A 52 -10.47 16.94 9.56
N LEU A 53 -11.29 16.90 8.49
CA LEU A 53 -12.34 17.87 8.25
C LEU A 53 -13.41 17.84 9.34
N SER A 54 -13.88 16.65 9.73
CA SER A 54 -14.85 16.50 10.82
C SER A 54 -14.29 17.05 12.14
N TYR A 55 -13.08 16.64 12.53
CA TYR A 55 -12.50 17.07 13.80
C TYR A 55 -12.26 18.59 13.85
N THR A 56 -11.71 19.17 12.78
CA THR A 56 -11.41 20.61 12.73
C THR A 56 -12.68 21.47 12.71
N ALA A 57 -13.81 20.94 12.23
CA ALA A 57 -15.11 21.60 12.26
C ALA A 57 -15.81 21.54 13.63
N GLU A 58 -15.43 20.61 14.50
CA GLU A 58 -16.02 20.44 15.83
C GLU A 58 -15.17 21.07 16.93
N ARG A 59 -13.85 20.92 16.83
CA ARG A 59 -12.91 21.40 17.85
C ARG A 59 -12.86 22.93 17.88
N LYS A 60 -13.11 23.50 19.06
CA LYS A 60 -12.91 24.93 19.34
C LYS A 60 -11.63 25.15 20.14
N ALA A 61 -10.86 26.16 19.75
CA ALA A 61 -9.67 26.65 20.44
C ALA A 61 -9.45 28.13 20.07
N PHE A 62 -8.78 28.89 20.93
CA PHE A 62 -8.47 30.31 20.67
C PHE A 62 -9.70 31.16 20.26
N GLY A 63 -10.88 30.84 20.83
CA GLY A 63 -12.13 31.58 20.60
C GLY A 63 -12.93 31.17 19.35
N ALA A 64 -12.44 30.27 18.50
CA ALA A 64 -13.12 29.86 17.26
C ALA A 64 -12.99 28.35 16.98
N LYS A 65 -13.68 27.84 15.95
CA LYS A 65 -13.45 26.46 15.46
C LYS A 65 -12.11 26.40 14.74
N ILE A 66 -11.39 25.27 14.85
CA ILE A 66 -10.05 25.16 14.26
C ILE A 66 -10.07 25.41 12.75
N ASN A 67 -11.08 24.92 12.03
CA ASN A 67 -11.20 25.12 10.58
C ASN A 67 -11.50 26.57 10.14
N GLN A 68 -11.64 27.53 11.07
CA GLN A 68 -11.83 28.95 10.76
C GLN A 68 -10.51 29.74 10.77
N PHE A 69 -9.43 29.15 11.28
CA PHE A 69 -8.09 29.71 11.13
C PHE A 69 -7.59 29.44 9.71
N GLN A 70 -6.92 30.41 9.08
CA GLN A 70 -6.33 30.20 7.76
C GLN A 70 -5.26 29.10 7.81
N ALA A 71 -5.16 28.35 6.72
CA ALA A 71 -4.06 27.42 6.47
C ALA A 71 -2.80 28.16 5.99
#